data_AF-A0A3A8JX23-F1
#
_entry.id   AF-A0A3A8JX23-F1
#
_cell.length_a   1.000
_cell.length_b   1.000
_cell.length_c   1.000
_cell.angle_alpha   90.00
_cell.angle_beta   90.00
_cell.angle_gamma   90.00
#
_symmetry.space_group_name_H-M   'P 1'
#
loop_
_entity.id
_entity.type
_entity.pdbx_description
1 polymer ?
#
loop_
_entity_poly.entity_id
_entity_poly.type
_entity_poly.pdbx_seq_one_letter_code
_entity_poly.pdbx_strand_id
1 'polypeptide(L)'
;MLKGNYVYANSGFVVSGSTQLPFAQAGHDFFQGNGTLTGAATVNTNGEVTRTVYTGTYTVNPDCSGRATLTDNLGGTAHFDFFVTKGGEVLAYVQTDAGYVTATFELRRN
;
A
#
# COMPACT_ATOMS: atom_id res chain seq x y z
N MET A 1 11.49 -10.25 7.75
CA MET A 1 11.26 -8.79 7.66
C MET A 1 11.61 -8.31 6.26
N LEU A 2 10.93 -7.28 5.77
CA LEU A 2 11.15 -6.70 4.44
C LEU A 2 12.17 -5.58 4.54
N LYS A 3 13.03 -5.48 3.52
CA LYS A 3 14.02 -4.41 3.42
C LYS A 3 14.18 -3.98 1.97
N GLY A 4 14.27 -2.66 1.74
CA GLY A 4 14.53 -2.09 0.42
C GLY A 4 13.36 -1.27 -0.12
N ASN A 5 13.54 -0.77 -1.34
CA ASN A 5 12.56 0.05 -2.06
C ASN A 5 11.68 -0.82 -2.94
N TYR A 6 10.37 -0.67 -2.84
CA TYR A 6 9.37 -1.40 -3.62
C TYR A 6 8.55 -0.40 -4.40
N VAL A 7 8.19 -0.75 -5.63
CA VAL A 7 7.37 0.11 -6.47
C VAL A 7 6.08 -0.57 -6.88
N TYR A 8 5.03 0.22 -6.96
CA TYR A 8 3.70 -0.26 -7.27
C TYR A 8 2.92 0.75 -8.10
N ALA A 9 1.90 0.22 -8.75
CA ALA A 9 0.79 0.99 -9.30
C ALA A 9 -0.48 0.16 -9.17
N ASN A 10 -1.60 0.81 -8.90
CA ASN A 10 -2.90 0.15 -8.82
C ASN A 10 -4.02 1.13 -9.15
N SER A 11 -5.19 0.55 -9.40
CA SER A 11 -6.43 1.28 -9.53
C SER A 11 -7.53 0.50 -8.83
N GLY A 12 -8.66 1.17 -8.63
CA GLY A 12 -9.77 0.59 -7.90
C GLY A 12 -10.90 1.58 -7.73
N PHE A 13 -11.71 1.33 -6.71
CA PHE A 13 -12.84 2.18 -6.38
C PHE A 13 -12.84 2.57 -4.91
N VAL A 14 -13.21 3.83 -4.66
CA VAL A 14 -13.74 4.28 -3.37
C VAL A 14 -15.26 4.11 -3.44
N VAL A 15 -15.82 3.36 -2.49
CA VAL A 15 -17.23 2.97 -2.46
C VAL A 15 -17.91 3.62 -1.26
N SER A 16 -18.98 4.36 -1.53
CA SER A 16 -19.83 4.98 -0.50
C SER A 16 -21.30 4.79 -0.86
N GLY A 17 -21.99 3.91 -0.12
CA GLY A 17 -23.35 3.47 -0.48
C GLY A 17 -23.38 2.83 -1.86
N SER A 18 -24.19 3.38 -2.77
CA SER A 18 -24.27 2.96 -4.18
C SER A 18 -23.28 3.67 -5.11
N THR A 19 -22.53 4.64 -4.60
CA THR A 19 -21.57 5.43 -5.39
C THR A 19 -20.22 4.73 -5.41
N GLN A 20 -19.64 4.60 -6.61
CA GLN A 20 -18.29 4.10 -6.82
C GLN A 20 -17.48 5.17 -7.56
N LEU A 21 -16.46 5.71 -6.90
CA LEU A 21 -15.54 6.67 -7.49
C LEU A 21 -14.26 5.94 -7.90
N PRO A 22 -13.85 5.98 -9.18
CA PRO A 22 -12.62 5.35 -9.60
C PRO A 22 -11.42 6.10 -9.02
N PHE A 23 -10.37 5.37 -8.70
CA PHE A 23 -9.07 5.96 -8.43
C PHE A 23 -7.94 5.19 -9.10
N ALA A 24 -6.83 5.87 -9.30
CA ALA A 24 -5.55 5.28 -9.67
C ALA A 24 -4.46 5.85 -8.77
N GLN A 25 -3.46 5.04 -8.42
CA GLN A 25 -2.28 5.50 -7.71
C GLN A 25 -1.02 4.80 -8.19
N ALA A 26 0.11 5.46 -7.99
CA ALA A 26 1.43 4.88 -8.15
C ALA A 26 2.39 5.50 -7.13
N GLY A 27 3.33 4.70 -6.64
CA GLY A 27 4.18 5.11 -5.55
C GLY A 27 5.33 4.14 -5.31
N HIS A 28 5.97 4.35 -4.17
CA HIS A 28 7.00 3.45 -3.67
C HIS A 28 7.00 3.38 -2.14
N ASP A 29 7.41 2.23 -1.65
CA ASP A 29 7.59 1.92 -0.23
C ASP A 29 9.04 1.60 0.07
N PHE A 30 9.57 2.18 1.14
CA PHE A 30 10.89 1.88 1.66
C PHE A 30 10.74 1.14 2.99
N PHE A 31 10.89 -0.18 2.93
CA PHE A 31 10.88 -1.03 4.11
C PHE A 31 12.25 -0.98 4.80
N GLN A 32 12.29 -0.61 6.08
CA GLN A 32 13.54 -0.41 6.81
C GLN A 32 14.16 -1.69 7.42
N GLY A 33 13.43 -2.81 7.42
CA GLY A 33 13.88 -4.08 8.01
C GLY A 33 13.63 -4.25 9.51
N ASN A 34 13.08 -3.23 10.17
CA ASN A 34 12.79 -3.22 11.62
C ASN A 34 11.28 -3.19 11.92
N GLY A 35 10.43 -3.56 10.96
CA GLY A 35 8.97 -3.48 11.10
C GLY A 35 8.37 -2.10 10.82
N THR A 36 9.17 -1.12 10.39
CA THR A 36 8.67 0.17 9.90
C THR A 36 8.99 0.41 8.42
N LEU A 37 8.21 1.29 7.80
CA LEU A 37 8.40 1.72 6.42
C LEU A 37 8.03 3.20 6.26
N THR A 38 8.55 3.80 5.20
CA THR A 38 8.12 5.11 4.70
C THR A 38 7.76 4.99 3.23
N GLY A 39 7.01 5.93 2.68
CA GLY A 39 6.71 5.90 1.26
C GLY A 39 6.15 7.21 0.73
N ALA A 40 5.92 7.24 -0.57
CA ALA A 40 5.28 8.34 -1.25
C ALA A 40 4.44 7.85 -2.42
N ALA A 41 3.29 8.46 -2.61
CA ALA A 41 2.35 8.13 -3.67
C ALA A 41 1.77 9.39 -4.34
N THR A 42 1.38 9.23 -5.60
CA THR A 42 0.42 10.13 -6.25
C THR A 42 -0.87 9.35 -6.45
N VAL A 43 -1.98 9.92 -5.98
CA VAL A 43 -3.33 9.36 -6.10
C VAL A 43 -4.16 10.29 -6.97
N ASN A 44 -4.91 9.73 -7.91
CA ASN A 44 -5.91 10.42 -8.70
C ASN A 44 -7.26 9.76 -8.42
N THR A 45 -8.15 10.48 -7.73
CA THR A 45 -9.50 10.02 -7.41
C THR A 45 -10.49 10.82 -8.22
N ASN A 46 -11.17 10.18 -9.17
CA ASN A 46 -12.17 10.81 -10.03
C ASN A 46 -11.70 12.13 -10.70
N GLY A 47 -10.41 12.23 -11.06
CA GLY A 47 -9.80 13.41 -11.69
C GLY A 47 -9.09 14.36 -10.71
N GLU A 48 -9.29 14.21 -9.41
CA GLU A 48 -8.61 15.01 -8.38
C GLU A 48 -7.29 14.38 -7.96
N VAL A 49 -6.19 15.12 -8.05
CA VAL A 49 -4.83 14.60 -7.81
C VAL A 49 -4.30 15.04 -6.45
N THR A 50 -3.92 14.07 -5.62
CA THR A 50 -3.25 14.26 -4.34
C THR A 50 -1.87 13.61 -4.37
N ARG A 51 -0.89 14.23 -3.70
CA ARG A 51 0.44 13.67 -3.50
C ARG A 51 0.68 13.52 -2.01
N THR A 52 1.01 12.32 -1.57
CA THR A 52 1.19 12.00 -0.16
C THR A 52 2.58 11.45 0.10
N VAL A 53 3.08 11.76 1.28
CA VAL A 53 4.16 11.02 1.93
C VAL A 53 3.58 10.38 3.17
N TYR A 54 4.05 9.19 3.51
CA TYR A 54 3.47 8.43 4.61
C TYR A 54 4.53 7.62 5.35
N THR A 55 4.17 7.27 6.58
CA THR A 55 4.93 6.35 7.42
C THR A 55 4.04 5.19 7.83
N GLY A 56 4.63 4.05 8.14
CA GLY A 56 3.85 2.90 8.54
C GLY A 56 4.62 1.86 9.33
N THR A 57 3.85 0.93 9.87
CA THR A 57 4.35 -0.27 10.52
C THR A 57 3.84 -1.49 9.78
N TYR A 58 4.59 -2.58 9.87
CA TYR A 58 4.21 -3.84 9.26
C TYR A 58 4.70 -5.05 10.05
N THR A 59 4.04 -6.18 9.87
CA THR A 59 4.46 -7.48 10.37
C THR A 59 4.54 -8.48 9.23
N VAL A 60 5.43 -9.48 9.35
CA VAL A 60 5.52 -10.62 8.43
C VAL A 60 5.53 -11.89 9.24
N ASN A 61 4.58 -12.77 8.96
CA ASN A 61 4.42 -14.07 9.60
C ASN A 61 5.31 -15.12 8.91
N PRO A 62 5.61 -16.25 9.57
CA PRO A 62 6.42 -17.34 8.99
C PRO A 62 5.83 -17.97 7.73
N ASP A 63 4.50 -17.87 7.53
CA ASP A 63 3.79 -18.34 6.33
C ASP A 63 3.81 -17.33 5.17
N CYS A 64 4.60 -16.26 5.31
CA CYS A 64 4.73 -15.17 4.34
C CYS A 64 3.46 -14.30 4.16
N SER A 65 2.48 -14.42 5.05
CA SER A 65 1.43 -13.40 5.21
C SER A 65 1.93 -12.23 6.05
N GLY A 66 1.28 -11.08 5.96
CA GLY A 66 1.63 -9.91 6.72
C GLY A 66 0.53 -8.86 6.73
N ARG A 67 0.73 -7.84 7.58
CA ARG A 67 -0.18 -6.70 7.70
C ARG A 67 0.59 -5.41 7.71
N ALA A 68 0.02 -4.35 7.15
CA ALA A 68 0.58 -3.02 7.19
C ALA A 68 -0.48 -1.98 7.62
N THR A 69 -0.02 -0.98 8.35
CA THR A 69 -0.79 0.23 8.69
C THR A 69 0.03 1.43 8.26
N LEU A 70 -0.55 2.26 7.39
CA LEU A 70 0.10 3.45 6.83
C LEU A 70 -0.67 4.69 7.26
N THR A 71 0.04 5.74 7.66
CA THR A 71 -0.52 7.06 7.95
C THR A 71 0.15 8.12 7.10
N ASP A 72 -0.64 8.87 6.34
CA ASP A 72 -0.16 9.93 5.46
C ASP A 72 -0.06 11.29 6.16
N ASN A 73 0.60 12.23 5.47
CA ASN A 73 0.80 13.60 5.94
C ASN A 73 -0.48 14.46 5.98
N LEU A 74 -1.63 13.94 5.52
CA LEU A 74 -2.94 14.56 5.62
C LEU A 74 -3.77 13.98 6.79
N GLY A 75 -3.21 13.00 7.53
CA GLY A 75 -3.87 12.33 8.65
C GLY A 75 -4.72 11.13 8.24
N GLY A 76 -4.72 10.74 6.96
CA GLY A 76 -5.37 9.52 6.50
C GLY A 76 -4.64 8.29 7.00
N THR A 77 -5.37 7.25 7.41
CA THR A 77 -4.80 5.95 7.80
C THR A 77 -5.41 4.84 6.95
N ALA A 78 -4.56 3.97 6.40
CA ALA A 78 -4.95 2.84 5.58
C ALA A 78 -4.39 1.51 6.12
N HIS A 79 -5.17 0.44 5.95
CA HIS A 79 -4.83 -0.91 6.42
C HIS A 79 -4.77 -1.90 5.27
N PHE A 80 -3.79 -2.80 5.33
CA PHE A 80 -3.54 -3.79 4.28
C PHE A 80 -3.22 -5.15 4.88
N ASP A 81 -3.73 -6.20 4.24
CA ASP A 81 -3.14 -7.53 4.30
C ASP A 81 -2.21 -7.69 3.08
N PHE A 82 -1.07 -8.36 3.25
CA PHE A 82 -0.16 -8.64 2.15
C PHE A 82 0.45 -10.05 2.23
N PHE A 83 0.96 -10.51 1.10
CA PHE A 83 1.60 -11.81 0.91
C PHE A 83 2.90 -11.62 0.14
N VAL A 84 4.00 -12.19 0.62
CA VAL A 84 5.33 -11.92 0.08
C VAL A 84 6.06 -13.18 -0.39
N THR A 85 6.89 -13.07 -1.42
CA THR A 85 7.79 -14.16 -1.80
C THR A 85 8.82 -14.41 -0.69
N LYS A 86 9.33 -15.64 -0.59
CA LYS A 86 10.31 -16.00 0.46
C LYS A 86 11.55 -15.09 0.48
N GLY A 87 12.00 -14.59 -0.67
CA GLY A 87 13.14 -13.68 -0.76
C GLY A 87 12.78 -12.19 -0.68
N GLY A 88 11.50 -11.86 -0.56
CA GLY A 88 11.01 -10.49 -0.46
C GLY A 88 11.18 -9.68 -1.74
N GLU A 89 11.24 -10.32 -2.90
CA GLU A 89 11.35 -9.63 -4.19
C GLU A 89 10.01 -9.05 -4.66
N VAL A 90 8.92 -9.76 -4.35
CA VAL A 90 7.57 -9.40 -4.77
C VAL A 90 6.63 -9.56 -3.59
N LEU A 91 5.81 -8.55 -3.33
CA LEU A 91 4.64 -8.69 -2.46
C LEU A 91 3.36 -8.39 -3.22
N ALA A 92 2.27 -9.04 -2.84
CA ALA A 92 0.92 -8.70 -3.25
C ALA A 92 0.19 -8.15 -2.04
N TYR A 93 -0.57 -7.06 -2.18
CA TYR A 93 -1.40 -6.54 -1.10
C TYR A 93 -2.84 -6.34 -1.54
N VAL A 94 -3.73 -6.28 -0.56
CA VAL A 94 -5.12 -5.84 -0.68
C VAL A 94 -5.41 -4.83 0.42
N GLN A 95 -6.10 -3.74 0.08
CA GLN A 95 -6.56 -2.79 1.10
C GLN A 95 -7.78 -3.38 1.82
N THR A 96 -7.77 -3.32 3.15
CA THR A 96 -8.80 -3.96 4.00
C THR A 96 -9.78 -2.96 4.61
N ASP A 97 -9.60 -1.66 4.36
CA ASP A 97 -10.52 -0.63 4.84
C ASP A 97 -11.88 -0.72 4.16
N ALA A 98 -12.94 -0.50 4.93
CA ALA A 98 -14.29 -0.40 4.39
C ALA A 98 -14.37 0.75 3.36
N GLY A 99 -15.03 0.48 2.23
CA GLY A 99 -15.18 1.46 1.16
C GLY A 99 -14.00 1.54 0.20
N TYR A 100 -12.99 0.68 0.30
CA TYR A 100 -11.91 0.60 -0.68
C TYR A 100 -11.88 -0.77 -1.35
N VAL A 101 -11.75 -0.78 -2.68
CA VAL A 101 -11.66 -2.00 -3.48
C VAL A 101 -10.44 -1.92 -4.37
N THR A 102 -9.32 -2.47 -3.92
CA THR A 102 -8.07 -2.51 -4.69
C THR A 102 -7.11 -3.59 -4.20
N ALA A 103 -6.28 -4.08 -5.11
CA ALA A 103 -5.14 -4.96 -4.84
C ALA A 103 -4.08 -4.77 -5.94
N THR A 104 -2.82 -5.05 -5.64
CA THR A 104 -1.74 -5.04 -6.64
C THR A 104 -0.51 -5.80 -6.14
N PHE A 105 0.53 -5.79 -6.97
CA PHE A 105 1.87 -6.23 -6.62
C PHE A 105 2.79 -5.03 -6.40
N GLU A 106 3.74 -5.17 -5.47
CA GLU A 106 4.90 -4.32 -5.37
C GLU A 106 6.17 -5.12 -5.67
N LEU A 107 7.08 -4.48 -6.40
CA LEU A 107 8.33 -5.09 -6.85
C LEU A 107 9.51 -4.40 -6.18
N ARG A 108 10.35 -5.18 -5.48
CA ARG A 108 11.59 -4.67 -4.91
C ARG A 108 12.53 -4.24 -6.05
N ARG A 109 12.99 -3.00 -5.99
CA ARG A 109 14.07 -2.52 -6.86
C ARG A 109 15.41 -3.07 -6.37
N ASN A 110 16.21 -3.57 -7.32
CA ASN A 110 17.59 -3.98 -7.09
C ASN A 110 18.50 -2.79 -6.81
#